data_AF-A0A535MUU7-F1
#
_entry.id   AF-A0A535MUU7-F1
#
_cell.length_a   1.000
_cell.length_b   1.000
_cell.length_c   1.000
_cell.angle_alpha   90.00
_cell.angle_beta   90.00
_cell.angle_gamma   90.00
#
_symmetry.space_group_name_H-M   'P 1'
#
loop_
_entity.id
_entity.type
_entity.pdbx_description
1 polymer ?
#
loop_
_entity_poly.entity_id
_entity_poly.type
_entity_poly.pdbx_seq_one_letter_code
_entity_poly.pdbx_strand_id
1 'polypeptide(L)'
;MPAPRPGIRLAGSASSRLTIKPSPPQGPRPQLQLSTKVRPSGPRPLSEVELDEDELLIDGFDAVLRDEKVRITAVLERTCVYVDRGGDRRLARKEELWVEADKLPIRRRGLS
;
A
#
# COMPACT_ATOMS: atom_id res chain seq x y z
N MET A 1 46.39 1.97 -46.81
CA MET A 1 46.76 2.37 -45.43
C MET A 1 45.74 3.38 -44.93
N PRO A 2 44.76 3.02 -44.09
CA PRO A 2 43.77 3.98 -43.60
C PRO A 2 44.31 4.75 -42.38
N ALA A 3 44.03 6.05 -42.33
CA ALA A 3 44.47 6.99 -41.29
C ALA A 3 43.78 6.75 -39.94
N PRO A 4 44.44 7.06 -38.80
CA PRO A 4 43.87 6.88 -37.46
C PRO A 4 42.74 7.89 -37.22
N ARG A 5 41.58 7.40 -36.75
CA ARG A 5 40.43 8.23 -36.37
C ARG A 5 40.76 8.99 -35.07
N PRO A 6 40.47 10.30 -34.98
CA PRO A 6 40.67 11.05 -33.74
C PRO A 6 39.73 10.53 -32.65
N GLY A 7 40.32 10.15 -31.51
CA GLY A 7 39.59 9.66 -30.35
C GLY A 7 38.61 10.70 -29.82
N ILE A 8 37.38 10.25 -29.55
CA ILE A 8 36.36 11.04 -28.87
C ILE A 8 36.91 11.37 -27.48
N ARG A 9 37.27 12.63 -27.24
CA ARG A 9 37.50 13.11 -25.88
C ARG A 9 36.15 13.12 -25.19
N LEU A 10 35.94 12.22 -24.21
CA LEU A 10 34.83 12.36 -23.27
C LEU A 10 34.97 13.73 -22.61
N ALA A 11 34.05 14.64 -22.94
CA ALA A 11 33.85 15.84 -22.16
C ALA A 11 33.62 15.40 -20.71
N GLY A 12 34.39 16.00 -19.80
CA GLY A 12 34.40 15.64 -18.39
C GLY A 12 33.00 15.54 -17.82
N SER A 13 32.82 14.52 -17.00
CA SER A 13 31.70 14.23 -16.11
C SER A 13 30.86 15.48 -15.79
N ALA A 14 29.93 15.81 -16.69
CA ALA A 14 28.89 16.77 -16.42
C ALA A 14 27.90 15.99 -15.56
N SER A 15 28.08 16.09 -14.25
CA SER A 15 27.05 15.71 -13.29
C SER A 15 25.81 16.55 -13.63
N SER A 16 24.92 16.00 -14.46
CA SER A 16 23.60 16.56 -14.73
C SER A 16 22.81 16.46 -13.43
N ARG A 17 23.07 17.42 -12.54
CA ARG A 17 22.36 17.58 -11.29
C ARG A 17 20.95 18.03 -11.65
N LEU A 18 20.04 17.04 -11.75
CA LEU A 18 18.60 17.26 -11.77
C LEU A 18 18.24 18.00 -10.47
N THR A 19 18.18 19.33 -10.56
CA THR A 19 17.67 20.17 -9.48
C THR A 19 16.16 19.99 -9.45
N ILE A 20 15.69 19.03 -8.65
CA ILE A 20 14.27 18.92 -8.32
C ILE A 20 13.97 20.15 -7.46
N LYS A 21 13.31 21.16 -8.05
CA LYS A 21 12.75 22.26 -7.26
C LYS A 21 11.73 21.62 -6.29
N PRO A 22 11.83 21.87 -4.98
CA PRO A 22 10.80 21.42 -4.06
C PRO A 22 9.46 21.97 -4.54
N SER A 23 8.48 21.10 -4.68
CA SER A 23 7.13 21.48 -5.07
C SER A 23 6.60 22.49 -4.05
N PRO A 24 5.79 23.50 -4.47
CA PRO A 24 5.02 24.29 -3.52
C PRO A 24 4.20 23.35 -2.62
N PRO A 25 3.99 23.70 -1.34
CA PRO A 25 3.27 22.84 -0.41
C PRO A 25 1.94 22.46 -1.04
N GLN A 26 1.79 21.16 -1.34
CA GLN A 26 0.53 20.61 -1.79
C GLN A 26 -0.52 21.08 -0.79
N GLY A 27 -1.65 21.60 -1.29
CA GLY A 27 -2.81 21.96 -0.47
C GLY A 27 -3.14 20.84 0.52
N PRO A 28 -3.89 21.13 1.60
CA PRO A 28 -4.02 20.25 2.75
C PRO A 28 -4.31 18.83 2.29
N ARG A 29 -3.33 17.93 2.48
CA ARG A 29 -3.57 16.50 2.26
C ARG A 29 -4.76 16.14 3.15
N PRO A 30 -5.83 15.54 2.61
CA PRO A 30 -6.95 15.10 3.43
C PRO A 30 -6.39 14.19 4.52
N GLN A 31 -6.49 14.63 5.77
CA GLN A 31 -5.96 13.87 6.89
C GLN A 31 -6.87 12.66 7.08
N LEU A 32 -6.29 11.46 6.92
CA LEU A 32 -6.98 10.21 7.20
C LEU A 32 -7.10 10.09 8.72
N GLN A 33 -8.29 10.32 9.26
CA GLN A 33 -8.58 10.18 10.68
C GLN A 33 -8.89 8.71 10.99
N LEU A 34 -8.47 8.18 12.14
CA LEU A 34 -8.82 6.80 12.52
C LEU A 34 -10.35 6.70 12.70
N SER A 35 -10.97 5.65 12.16
CA SER A 35 -12.41 5.47 12.37
C SER A 35 -12.71 5.12 13.83
N THR A 36 -13.72 5.76 14.41
CA THR A 36 -14.21 5.50 15.78
C THR A 36 -15.45 4.59 15.80
N LYS A 37 -15.88 4.07 14.63
CA LYS A 37 -17.06 3.22 14.51
C LYS A 37 -16.82 1.90 15.25
N VAL A 38 -17.69 1.59 16.21
CA VAL A 38 -17.65 0.33 16.96
C VAL A 38 -18.03 -0.80 16.02
N ARG A 39 -17.10 -1.72 15.78
CA ARG A 39 -17.34 -2.93 15.01
C ARG A 39 -17.57 -4.12 15.94
N PRO A 40 -18.45 -5.04 15.56
CA PRO A 40 -18.66 -6.25 16.33
C PRO A 40 -17.35 -7.05 16.44
N SER A 41 -16.96 -7.37 17.68
CA SER A 41 -15.74 -8.11 17.98
C SER A 41 -15.78 -9.54 17.43
N GLY A 42 -14.60 -10.07 17.17
CA GLY A 42 -14.39 -11.48 16.86
C GLY A 42 -14.06 -11.78 15.40
N PRO A 43 -13.64 -13.02 15.13
CA PRO A 43 -13.15 -13.44 13.83
C PRO A 43 -14.30 -13.51 12.83
N ARG A 44 -14.13 -12.85 11.69
CA ARG A 44 -15.08 -12.91 10.58
C ARG A 44 -14.38 -12.81 9.22
N PRO A 45 -15.04 -13.21 8.13
CA PRO A 45 -14.55 -12.95 6.78
C PRO A 45 -14.36 -11.45 6.53
N LEU A 46 -13.28 -11.08 5.85
CA LEU A 46 -13.00 -9.69 5.49
C LEU A 46 -14.06 -9.11 4.54
N SER A 47 -14.77 -9.96 3.80
CA SER A 47 -15.92 -9.58 2.98
C SER A 47 -17.14 -9.12 3.80
N GLU A 48 -17.28 -9.53 5.05
CA GLU A 48 -18.38 -9.14 5.95
C GLU A 48 -18.07 -7.85 6.74
N VAL A 49 -16.89 -7.27 6.52
CA VAL A 49 -16.51 -6.02 7.16
C VAL A 49 -17.10 -4.86 6.35
N GLU A 50 -18.20 -4.31 6.84
CA GLU A 50 -18.87 -3.16 6.21
C GLU A 50 -18.07 -1.87 6.39
N LEU A 51 -17.57 -1.28 5.30
CA LEU A 51 -16.93 0.03 5.30
C LEU A 51 -17.93 1.09 4.82
N ASP A 52 -18.00 2.22 5.53
CA ASP A 52 -18.73 3.39 5.05
C ASP A 52 -18.03 4.01 3.83
N GLU A 53 -18.74 4.84 3.06
CA GLU A 53 -18.21 5.42 1.81
C GLU A 53 -16.95 6.28 2.02
N ASP A 54 -16.81 6.88 3.19
CA ASP A 54 -15.66 7.65 3.60
C ASP A 54 -14.60 6.82 4.34
N GLU A 55 -14.84 5.53 4.60
CA GLU A 55 -13.89 4.65 5.27
C GLU A 55 -12.99 3.88 4.29
N LEU A 56 -11.71 3.80 4.66
CA LEU A 56 -10.65 3.13 3.92
C LEU A 56 -9.96 2.14 4.86
N LEU A 57 -9.93 0.88 4.45
CA LEU A 57 -9.10 -0.13 5.11
C LEU A 57 -7.64 0.05 4.66
N ILE A 58 -6.77 0.31 5.62
CA ILE A 58 -5.34 0.49 5.39
C ILE A 58 -4.63 -0.87 5.42
N ASP A 59 -3.51 -0.97 4.71
CA ASP A 59 -2.64 -2.14 4.74
C ASP A 59 -1.84 -2.25 6.05
N GLY A 60 -1.11 -3.36 6.21
CA GLY A 60 -0.32 -3.61 7.40
C GLY A 60 -1.14 -4.13 8.58
N PHE A 61 -2.06 -5.05 8.32
CA PHE A 61 -2.77 -5.81 9.35
C PHE A 61 -2.60 -7.32 9.13
N ASP A 62 -2.90 -8.08 10.18
CA ASP A 62 -2.82 -9.53 10.14
C ASP A 62 -4.19 -10.14 9.83
N ALA A 63 -4.18 -11.20 9.02
CA ALA A 63 -5.35 -11.99 8.69
C ALA A 63 -5.01 -13.48 8.80
N VAL A 64 -6.04 -14.32 8.85
CA VAL A 64 -5.92 -15.77 8.82
C VAL A 64 -6.46 -16.27 7.48
N LEU A 65 -5.63 -16.96 6.71
CA LEU A 65 -5.99 -17.60 5.45
C LEU A 65 -5.77 -19.10 5.61
N ARG A 66 -6.83 -19.91 5.53
CA ARG A 66 -6.73 -21.39 5.68
C ARG A 66 -5.94 -21.80 6.93
N ASP A 67 -6.30 -21.23 8.08
CA ASP A 67 -5.66 -21.43 9.39
C ASP A 67 -4.21 -20.92 9.51
N GLU A 68 -3.69 -20.23 8.49
CA GLU A 68 -2.36 -19.61 8.52
C GLU A 68 -2.45 -18.10 8.72
N LYS A 69 -1.67 -17.57 9.67
CA LYS A 69 -1.51 -16.13 9.86
C LYS A 69 -0.66 -15.53 8.73
N VAL A 70 -1.23 -14.56 8.02
CA VAL A 70 -0.62 -13.84 6.91
C VAL A 70 -0.67 -12.33 7.13
N ARG A 71 0.32 -11.62 6.62
CA ARG A 71 0.39 -10.16 6.70
C ARG A 71 -0.19 -9.53 5.44
N ILE A 72 -1.26 -8.76 5.56
CA ILE A 72 -1.86 -8.04 4.44
C ILE A 72 -1.07 -6.77 4.15
N THR A 73 -0.67 -6.59 2.90
CA THR A 73 0.12 -5.44 2.42
C THR A 73 -0.61 -4.59 1.38
N ALA A 74 -1.76 -5.04 0.87
CA ALA A 74 -2.64 -4.20 0.08
C ALA A 74 -4.07 -4.74 0.13
N VAL A 75 -5.04 -3.82 0.10
CA VAL A 75 -6.47 -4.15 0.02
C VAL A 75 -7.02 -3.57 -1.26
N LEU A 76 -7.64 -4.43 -2.08
CA LEU A 76 -8.37 -4.06 -3.28
C LEU A 76 -9.87 -4.24 -3.03
N GLU A 77 -10.69 -4.03 -4.03
CA GLU A 77 -12.16 -4.12 -3.89
C GLU A 77 -12.61 -5.52 -3.44
N ARG A 78 -12.10 -6.58 -4.09
CA ARG A 78 -12.51 -7.98 -3.85
C ARG A 78 -11.40 -8.89 -3.34
N THR A 79 -10.16 -8.43 -3.41
CA THR A 79 -8.96 -9.21 -3.12
C THR A 79 -8.02 -8.44 -2.22
N CYS A 80 -7.11 -9.16 -1.57
CA CYS A 80 -6.02 -8.58 -0.80
C CYS A 80 -4.69 -9.21 -1.24
N VAL A 81 -3.64 -8.40 -1.18
CA VAL A 81 -2.26 -8.88 -1.34
C VAL A 81 -1.71 -9.15 0.04
N TYR A 82 -1.12 -10.32 0.22
CA TYR A 82 -0.45 -10.71 1.45
C TYR A 82 0.97 -11.20 1.16
N VAL A 83 1.81 -11.16 2.19
CA VAL A 83 3.14 -11.78 2.18
C VAL A 83 3.06 -13.08 2.97
N ASP A 84 3.45 -14.18 2.34
CA ASP A 84 3.54 -15.49 3.00
C ASP A 84 4.81 -15.61 3.87
N ARG A 85 4.97 -16.75 4.56
CA ARG A 85 6.17 -16.99 5.38
C ARG A 85 7.48 -17.04 4.57
N GLY A 86 7.40 -17.32 3.27
CA GLY A 86 8.53 -17.34 2.35
C GLY A 86 8.94 -15.93 1.87
N GLY A 87 8.13 -14.91 2.16
CA GLY A 87 8.35 -13.56 1.68
C GLY A 87 7.73 -13.29 0.30
N ASP A 88 7.01 -14.26 -0.27
CA ASP A 88 6.38 -14.12 -1.56
C ASP A 88 5.04 -13.37 -1.44
N ARG A 89 4.78 -12.50 -2.42
CA ARG A 89 3.52 -11.76 -2.51
C ARG A 89 2.48 -12.60 -3.23
N ARG A 90 1.34 -12.80 -2.58
CA ARG A 90 0.22 -13.59 -3.11
C ARG A 90 -1.09 -12.83 -2.99
N LEU A 91 -2.06 -13.24 -3.80
CA LEU A 91 -3.41 -12.71 -3.80
C LEU A 91 -4.34 -13.70 -3.10
N ALA A 92 -5.20 -13.19 -2.23
CA ALA A 92 -6.32 -13.91 -1.64
C ALA A 92 -7.62 -13.14 -1.85
N ARG A 93 -8.73 -13.87 -1.93
CA ARG A 93 -10.07 -13.27 -1.94
C ARG A 93 -10.45 -12.83 -0.54
N LYS A 94 -11.19 -11.72 -0.41
CA LYS A 94 -11.67 -11.24 0.90
C LYS A 94 -12.56 -12.25 1.62
N GLU A 95 -13.29 -13.07 0.87
CA GLU A 95 -14.17 -14.13 1.39
C GLU A 95 -13.38 -15.26 2.11
N GLU A 96 -12.11 -15.48 1.73
CA GLU A 96 -11.26 -16.53 2.32
C GLU A 96 -10.44 -16.02 3.51
N LEU A 97 -10.41 -14.69 3.73
CA LEU A 97 -9.57 -14.05 4.74
C LEU A 97 -10.36 -13.79 6.01
N TRP A 98 -9.91 -14.37 7.11
CA TRP A 98 -10.47 -14.17 8.44
C TRP A 98 -9.70 -13.07 9.16
N VAL A 99 -10.43 -12.13 9.76
CA VAL A 99 -9.86 -10.97 10.44
C VAL A 99 -10.58 -10.70 11.75
N GLU A 100 -9.85 -10.11 12.69
CA GLU A 100 -10.42 -9.53 13.90
C GLU A 100 -10.97 -8.14 13.55
N ALA A 101 -12.29 -8.05 13.34
CA ALA A 101 -12.92 -6.85 12.79
C ALA A 101 -12.76 -5.59 13.67
N ASP A 102 -12.55 -5.77 14.97
CA ASP A 102 -12.28 -4.71 15.95
C ASP A 102 -10.86 -4.14 15.85
N LYS A 103 -9.91 -4.86 15.24
CA LYS A 103 -8.49 -4.49 15.16
C LYS A 103 -8.07 -3.96 13.80
N LEU A 104 -9.00 -3.86 12.86
CA LEU A 104 -8.68 -3.44 11.51
C LEU A 104 -8.28 -1.96 11.47
N PRO A 105 -7.17 -1.61 10.79
CA PRO A 105 -6.71 -0.23 10.67
C PRO A 105 -7.57 0.52 9.65
N ILE A 106 -8.76 0.95 10.07
CA ILE A 106 -9.72 1.65 9.23
C ILE A 106 -9.60 3.15 9.47
N ARG A 107 -9.52 3.92 8.40
CA ARG A 107 -9.42 5.37 8.45
C ARG A 107 -10.54 6.02 7.65
N ARG A 108 -11.08 7.11 8.16
CA ARG A 108 -12.03 7.97 7.47
C ARG A 108 -11.31 9.02 6.66
N ARG A 109 -11.75 9.24 5.43
CA ARG A 109 -11.32 10.32 4.56
C ARG A 109 -12.03 11.58 5.04
N GLY A 110 -11.29 12.49 5.68
CA GLY A 110 -11.83 13.82 5.97
C GLY A 110 -12.21 14.50 4.66
N LEU A 111 -13.52 14.64 4.41
CA LEU A 111 -14.03 15.55 3.40
C LEU A 111 -13.74 16.96 3.95
N SER A 112 -12.68 17.58 3.45
CA SER A 112 -12.34 18.97 3.76
C SER A 112 -13.27 19.93 3.04
#